data_AF-A0A836TWV9-F1
#
_entry.id   AF-A0A836TWV9-F1
#
_cell.length_a   1.000
_cell.length_b   1.000
_cell.length_c   1.000
_cell.angle_alpha   90.00
_cell.angle_beta   90.00
_cell.angle_gamma   90.00
#
_symmetry.space_group_name_H-M   'P 1'
#
loop_
_entity.id
_entity.type
_entity.pdbx_description
1 polymer ?
#
loop_
_entity_poly.entity_id
_entity_poly.type
_entity_poly.pdbx_seq_one_letter_code
_entity_poly.pdbx_strand_id
1 'polypeptide(L)'
;MTGVDIFWVATGLILYTYLGYPILLSLLTAGRRQPTYEPAAQLPTVSLIVTAFNEEDVLREKLENSFALDYPDHLLQIIVVSDGSTDGSDDVASAFETRRGFLFLRQQQNEGKTMAQNAGVRAATGQILVFSD
;
A
#
# COMPACT_ATOMS: atom_id res chain seq x y z
N MET A 1 -20.13 -41.64 15.57
CA MET A 1 -18.85 -41.33 14.91
C MET A 1 -17.74 -41.89 15.77
N THR A 2 -16.98 -42.82 15.22
CA THR A 2 -15.75 -43.35 15.83
C THR A 2 -14.61 -42.33 15.67
N GLY A 3 -13.50 -42.51 16.39
CA GLY A 3 -12.31 -41.66 16.23
C GLY A 3 -11.71 -41.72 14.81
N VAL A 4 -11.90 -42.83 14.10
CA VAL A 4 -11.49 -43.00 12.71
C VAL A 4 -12.32 -42.12 11.77
N ASP A 5 -13.63 -42.01 12.01
CA ASP A 5 -14.51 -41.14 11.22
C ASP A 5 -14.11 -39.67 11.36
N ILE A 6 -13.78 -39.24 12.60
CA ILE A 6 -13.31 -37.88 12.88
C ILE A 6 -12.00 -37.59 12.14
N PHE A 7 -11.05 -38.53 12.15
CA PHE A 7 -9.75 -38.38 11.49
C PHE A 7 -9.89 -38.14 9.98
N TRP A 8 -10.71 -38.94 9.29
CA TRP A 8 -10.88 -38.80 7.85
C TRP A 8 -11.67 -37.56 7.46
N VAL A 9 -12.66 -37.16 8.26
CA VAL A 9 -13.37 -35.89 8.05
C VAL A 9 -12.41 -34.71 8.20
N ALA A 10 -11.60 -34.68 9.26
CA ALA A 10 -10.62 -33.61 9.46
C ALA A 10 -9.58 -33.56 8.32
N THR A 11 -9.06 -34.72 7.90
CA THR A 11 -8.13 -34.82 6.76
C THR A 11 -8.77 -34.30 5.48
N GLY A 12 -10.02 -34.67 5.21
CA GLY A 12 -10.77 -34.18 4.04
C GLY A 12 -10.99 -32.67 4.06
N LEU A 13 -11.28 -32.07 5.22
CA LEU A 13 -11.43 -30.62 5.37
C LEU A 13 -10.12 -29.87 5.09
N ILE A 14 -9.00 -30.40 5.56
CA ILE A 14 -7.66 -29.83 5.28
C ILE A 14 -7.37 -29.91 3.78
N LEU A 15 -7.56 -31.08 3.16
CA LEU A 15 -7.34 -31.26 1.72
C LEU A 15 -8.26 -30.37 0.88
N TYR A 16 -9.52 -30.24 1.27
CA TYR A 16 -10.44 -29.32 0.60
C TYR A 16 -9.97 -27.87 0.72
N THR A 17 -9.53 -27.41 1.89
CA THR A 17 -9.10 -26.03 2.08
C THR A 17 -7.87 -25.68 1.25
N TYR A 18 -6.87 -26.57 1.22
CA TYR A 18 -5.59 -26.30 0.55
C TYR A 18 -5.57 -26.65 -0.94
N LEU A 19 -6.34 -27.65 -1.38
CA LEU A 19 -6.36 -28.10 -2.76
C LEU A 19 -7.73 -27.92 -3.40
N GLY A 20 -8.78 -28.45 -2.76
CA GLY A 20 -10.13 -28.47 -3.34
C GLY A 20 -10.68 -27.08 -3.66
N TYR A 21 -10.57 -26.14 -2.73
CA TYR A 21 -11.11 -24.79 -2.85
C TYR A 21 -10.35 -23.95 -3.88
N PRO A 22 -9.00 -23.86 -3.89
CA PRO A 22 -8.28 -23.17 -4.96
C PRO A 22 -8.55 -23.76 -6.35
N ILE A 23 -8.63 -25.10 -6.49
CA ILE A 23 -8.96 -25.75 -7.77
C ILE A 23 -10.38 -25.38 -8.21
N LEU A 24 -11.36 -25.50 -7.31
CA LEU A 24 -12.74 -25.13 -7.59
C LEU A 24 -12.84 -23.65 -8.01
N LEU A 25 -12.22 -22.74 -7.28
CA LEU A 25 -12.18 -21.32 -7.65
C LEU A 25 -11.50 -21.10 -9.00
N SER A 26 -10.40 -21.80 -9.27
CA SER A 26 -9.69 -21.69 -10.55
C SER A 26 -10.56 -22.17 -11.70
N LEU A 27 -11.31 -23.26 -11.53
CA LEU A 27 -12.26 -23.76 -12.53
C LEU A 27 -13.46 -22.82 -12.73
N LEU A 28 -14.01 -22.26 -11.65
CA LEU A 28 -15.14 -21.32 -11.70
C LEU A 28 -14.74 -19.94 -12.27
N THR A 29 -13.47 -19.58 -12.17
CA THR A 29 -12.93 -18.32 -12.71
C THR A 29 -12.16 -18.52 -14.01
N ALA A 30 -11.91 -19.77 -14.44
CA ALA A 30 -11.26 -20.09 -15.71
C ALA A 30 -12.06 -19.47 -16.86
N GLY A 31 -11.41 -18.59 -17.62
CA GLY A 31 -12.03 -17.88 -18.73
C GLY A 31 -12.85 -16.64 -18.36
N ARG A 32 -12.93 -16.26 -17.07
CA ARG A 32 -13.35 -14.90 -16.73
C ARG A 32 -12.32 -13.93 -17.31
N ARG A 33 -12.77 -13.09 -18.25
CA ARG A 33 -11.95 -11.97 -18.72
C ARG A 33 -11.67 -11.08 -17.51
N GLN A 34 -10.40 -10.81 -17.24
CA GLN A 34 -10.06 -9.75 -16.33
C GLN A 34 -10.71 -8.47 -16.87
N PRO A 35 -11.37 -7.67 -16.02
CA PRO A 35 -11.93 -6.41 -16.48
C PRO A 35 -10.79 -5.59 -17.07
N THR A 36 -10.85 -5.34 -18.38
CA THR A 36 -9.95 -4.40 -19.01
C THR A 36 -10.39 -3.02 -18.53
N TYR A 37 -9.56 -2.39 -17.71
CA TYR A 37 -9.80 -1.02 -17.30
C TYR A 37 -9.53 -0.14 -18.52
N GLU A 38 -10.59 0.35 -19.15
CA GLU A 38 -10.45 1.39 -20.17
C GLU A 38 -9.90 2.63 -19.45
N PRO A 39 -8.73 3.16 -19.87
CA PRO A 39 -8.20 4.38 -19.28
C PRO A 39 -9.26 5.46 -19.37
N ALA A 40 -9.62 6.06 -18.24
CA ALA A 40 -10.53 7.19 -18.25
C ALA A 40 -9.96 8.28 -19.16
N ALA A 41 -10.84 8.97 -19.91
CA ALA A 41 -10.42 10.04 -20.82
C ALA A 41 -9.59 11.14 -20.14
N GLN A 42 -9.76 11.29 -18.81
CA GLN A 42 -8.95 12.14 -17.95
C GLN A 42 -8.66 11.38 -16.65
N LEU A 43 -7.38 11.35 -16.26
CA LEU A 43 -6.96 10.80 -14.98
C LEU A 43 -7.14 11.87 -13.87
N PRO A 44 -7.58 11.46 -12.67
CA PRO A 44 -7.71 12.38 -11.52
C PRO A 44 -6.34 12.81 -10.99
N THR A 45 -6.29 13.83 -10.13
CA THR A 45 -5.09 14.07 -9.32
C THR A 45 -5.07 13.13 -8.12
N VAL A 46 -3.89 12.60 -7.78
CA VAL A 46 -3.70 11.62 -6.71
C VAL A 46 -2.67 12.14 -5.72
N SER A 47 -2.99 12.07 -4.42
CA SER A 47 -2.02 12.22 -3.34
C SER A 47 -1.75 10.86 -2.70
N LEU A 48 -0.55 10.35 -2.91
CA LEU A 48 -0.02 9.14 -2.27
C LEU A 48 0.61 9.53 -0.93
N ILE A 49 0.00 9.12 0.17
CA ILE A 49 0.43 9.41 1.53
C ILE A 49 1.15 8.18 2.09
N VAL A 50 2.42 8.36 2.44
CA VAL A 50 3.28 7.36 3.10
C VAL A 50 3.57 7.83 4.51
N THR A 51 3.24 7.04 5.51
CA THR A 51 3.58 7.32 6.91
C THR A 51 4.73 6.44 7.35
N ALA A 52 5.79 7.03 7.88
CA ALA A 52 6.99 6.31 8.30
C ALA A 52 7.31 6.57 9.77
N PHE A 53 7.73 5.51 10.48
CA PHE A 53 8.32 5.61 11.82
C PHE A 53 9.43 4.57 11.94
N ASN A 54 10.67 5.03 11.95
CA ASN A 54 11.86 4.19 11.99
C ASN A 54 11.93 3.15 10.85
N GLU A 55 11.86 3.62 9.60
CA GLU A 55 11.87 2.84 8.36
C GLU A 55 13.10 3.12 7.49
N GLU A 56 14.25 3.49 8.08
CA GLU A 56 15.47 3.91 7.34
C GLU A 56 15.87 2.91 6.25
N ASP A 57 15.78 1.61 6.54
CA ASP A 57 16.23 0.53 5.67
C ASP A 57 15.36 0.35 4.40
N VAL A 58 14.08 0.72 4.44
CA VAL A 58 13.09 0.42 3.38
C VAL A 58 12.50 1.67 2.74
N LEU A 59 12.51 2.81 3.43
CA LEU A 59 11.85 4.03 2.97
C LEU A 59 12.40 4.50 1.62
N ARG A 60 13.71 4.37 1.38
CA ARG A 60 14.31 4.75 0.10
C ARG A 60 13.72 3.95 -1.06
N GLU A 61 13.70 2.63 -0.94
CA GLU A 61 13.15 1.73 -1.97
C GLU A 61 11.66 2.02 -2.18
N LYS A 62 10.92 2.29 -1.11
CA LYS A 62 9.51 2.66 -1.17
C LYS A 62 9.27 3.93 -1.98
N LEU A 63 10.06 4.97 -1.75
CA LEU A 63 9.92 6.24 -2.48
C LEU A 63 10.34 6.10 -3.93
N GLU A 64 11.44 5.41 -4.20
CA GLU A 64 11.86 5.11 -5.57
C GLU A 64 10.80 4.32 -6.34
N ASN A 65 10.19 3.32 -5.70
CA ASN A 65 9.05 2.59 -6.26
C ASN A 65 7.84 3.49 -6.53
N SER A 66 7.53 4.40 -5.62
CA SER A 66 6.42 5.35 -5.74
C SER A 66 6.62 6.34 -6.89
N PHE A 67 7.85 6.79 -7.15
CA PHE A 67 8.20 7.62 -8.30
C PHE A 67 8.28 6.84 -9.63
N ALA A 68 8.34 5.51 -9.58
CA ALA A 68 8.38 4.65 -10.76
C ALA A 68 6.97 4.22 -11.24
N LEU A 69 5.91 4.72 -10.61
CA LEU A 69 4.54 4.45 -11.02
C LEU A 69 4.29 4.97 -12.44
N ASP A 70 3.59 4.19 -13.26
CA ASP A 70 3.09 4.61 -14.58
C ASP A 70 1.86 5.53 -14.40
N TYR A 71 2.11 6.72 -13.86
CA TYR A 71 1.12 7.77 -13.65
C TYR A 71 1.72 9.13 -14.02
N PRO A 72 0.96 10.06 -14.63
CA PRO A 72 1.54 11.34 -15.03
C PRO A 72 2.06 12.14 -13.82
N ASP A 73 3.35 12.51 -13.84
CA ASP A 73 4.03 13.23 -12.74
C ASP A 73 3.32 14.51 -12.28
N HIS A 74 2.61 15.19 -13.19
CA HIS A 74 1.89 16.43 -12.88
C HIS A 74 0.54 16.20 -12.19
N LEU A 75 0.07 14.95 -12.15
CA LEU A 75 -1.16 14.52 -11.46
C LEU A 75 -0.86 13.75 -10.17
N LEU A 76 0.40 13.38 -9.92
CA LEU A 76 0.82 12.64 -8.72
C LEU A 76 1.52 13.57 -7.73
N GLN A 77 1.02 13.55 -6.49
CA GLN A 77 1.68 14.13 -5.33
C GLN A 77 2.07 12.97 -4.40
N ILE A 78 3.33 12.93 -3.95
CA ILE A 78 3.81 11.96 -2.96
C ILE A 78 4.08 12.72 -1.67
N ILE A 79 3.42 12.34 -0.59
CA ILE A 79 3.54 12.96 0.72
C ILE A 79 4.11 11.93 1.69
N VAL A 80 5.26 12.22 2.26
CA VAL A 80 5.85 11.40 3.32
C VAL A 80 5.64 12.12 4.65
N VAL A 81 5.06 11.42 5.60
CA VAL A 81 4.90 11.92 6.96
C VAL A 81 5.71 11.05 7.92
N SER A 82 6.78 11.62 8.48
CA SER A 82 7.52 10.99 9.57
C SER A 82 6.81 11.23 10.90
N ASP A 83 6.42 10.15 11.57
CA ASP A 83 5.78 10.15 12.89
C ASP A 83 6.82 10.25 14.01
N GLY A 84 7.72 11.23 13.92
CA GLY A 84 8.77 11.47 14.90
C GLY A 84 9.86 10.39 14.91
N SER A 85 10.33 9.95 13.74
CA SER A 85 11.40 8.95 13.63
C SER A 85 12.69 9.39 14.36
N THR A 86 13.42 8.40 14.87
CA THR A 86 14.65 8.56 15.65
C THR A 86 15.88 7.95 14.96
N ASP A 87 15.68 7.26 13.84
CA ASP A 87 16.72 6.73 12.95
C ASP A 87 16.96 7.67 11.75
N GLY A 88 17.61 7.19 10.69
CA GLY A 88 17.88 7.96 9.47
C GLY A 88 16.68 8.16 8.53
N SER A 89 15.45 7.76 8.90
CA SER A 89 14.26 7.88 8.03
C SER A 89 14.02 9.30 7.53
N ASP A 90 14.23 10.29 8.39
CA ASP A 90 13.99 11.69 8.05
C ASP A 90 15.02 12.23 7.06
N ASP A 91 16.28 11.78 7.17
CA ASP A 91 17.33 12.12 6.22
C ASP A 91 17.06 11.48 4.86
N VAL A 92 16.57 10.24 4.86
CA VAL A 92 16.12 9.54 3.64
C VAL A 92 14.98 10.31 2.99
N ALA A 93 13.94 10.68 3.73
CA ALA A 93 12.80 11.42 3.18
C ALA A 93 13.20 12.81 2.65
N SER A 94 14.03 13.53 3.41
CA SER A 94 14.50 14.88 3.05
C SER A 94 15.30 14.88 1.75
N ALA A 95 16.01 13.79 1.44
CA ALA A 95 16.75 13.65 0.18
C ALA A 95 15.86 13.71 -1.07
N PHE A 96 14.55 13.49 -0.94
CA PHE A 96 13.58 13.55 -2.05
C PHE A 96 12.88 14.91 -2.19
N GLU A 97 13.13 15.90 -1.31
CA GLU A 97 12.47 17.23 -1.37
C GLU A 97 12.68 17.99 -2.68
N THR A 98 13.73 17.66 -3.42
CA THR A 98 13.99 18.26 -4.75
C THR A 98 13.16 17.65 -5.87
N ARG A 99 12.48 16.51 -5.64
CA ARG A 99 11.64 15.84 -6.63
C ARG A 99 10.31 16.60 -6.78
N ARG A 100 9.90 16.81 -8.03
CA ARG A 100 8.61 17.42 -8.35
C ARG A 100 7.47 16.56 -7.78
N GLY A 101 6.48 17.21 -7.16
CA GLY A 101 5.31 16.54 -6.59
C GLY A 101 5.56 15.89 -5.23
N PHE A 102 6.77 16.00 -4.66
CA PHE A 102 7.09 15.49 -3.34
C PHE A 102 6.80 16.51 -2.24
N LEU A 103 6.35 16.02 -1.08
CA LEU A 103 6.23 16.80 0.14
C LEU A 103 6.63 15.94 1.33
N PHE A 104 7.58 16.43 2.12
CA PHE A 104 7.94 15.82 3.40
C PHE A 104 7.33 16.60 4.56
N LEU A 105 6.75 15.89 5.52
CA LEU A 105 6.21 16.41 6.77
C LEU A 105 6.83 15.62 7.92
N ARG A 106 7.26 16.34 8.97
CA ARG A 106 7.79 15.72 10.19
C ARG A 106 6.93 16.10 11.40
N GLN A 107 6.53 15.11 12.18
CA GLN A 107 5.95 15.33 13.50
C GLN A 107 7.05 15.50 14.56
N GLN A 108 6.75 16.29 15.60
CA GLN A 108 7.72 16.55 16.68
C GLN A 108 8.03 15.29 17.50
N GLN A 109 7.05 14.42 17.65
CA GLN A 109 7.13 13.16 18.38
C GLN A 109 6.21 12.14 17.72
N ASN A 110 6.36 10.87 18.09
CA ASN A 110 5.44 9.82 17.66
C ASN A 110 4.07 10.01 18.33
N GLU A 111 3.07 10.41 17.54
CA GLU A 111 1.68 10.55 17.97
C GLU A 111 0.78 9.43 17.42
N GLY A 112 1.39 8.48 16.70
CA GLY A 112 0.76 7.30 16.12
C GLY A 112 0.32 7.50 14.68
N LYS A 113 0.25 6.38 13.95
CA LYS A 113 -0.06 6.31 12.51
C LYS A 113 -1.26 7.16 12.08
N THR A 114 -2.35 7.14 12.83
CA THR A 114 -3.56 7.93 12.50
C THR A 114 -3.28 9.43 12.50
N MET A 115 -2.46 9.93 13.43
CA MET A 115 -2.09 11.34 13.49
C MET A 115 -1.18 11.73 12.33
N ALA A 116 -0.22 10.86 11.98
CA ALA A 116 0.62 11.02 10.79
C ALA A 116 -0.22 11.04 9.50
N GLN A 117 -1.14 10.10 9.33
CA GLN A 117 -2.03 10.07 8.17
C GLN A 117 -2.90 11.32 8.10
N ASN A 118 -3.47 11.76 9.22
CA ASN A 118 -4.27 12.99 9.27
C ASN A 118 -3.46 14.23 8.88
N ALA A 119 -2.18 14.30 9.24
CA ALA A 119 -1.29 15.37 8.79
C ALA A 119 -1.08 15.33 7.27
N GLY A 120 -0.85 14.13 6.71
CA GLY A 120 -0.74 13.93 5.27
C GLY A 120 -2.01 14.34 4.52
N VAL A 121 -3.18 13.94 5.02
CA VAL A 121 -4.49 14.30 4.44
C VAL A 121 -4.69 15.81 4.39
N ARG A 122 -4.32 16.55 5.45
CA ARG A 122 -4.46 18.01 5.48
C ARG A 122 -3.58 18.72 4.47
N ALA A 123 -2.45 18.12 4.08
CA ALA A 123 -1.53 18.68 3.10
C ALA A 123 -1.79 18.18 1.67
N ALA A 124 -2.65 17.18 1.51
CA ALA A 124 -2.98 16.60 0.23
C ALA A 124 -3.81 17.52 -0.65
N THR A 125 -3.52 17.50 -1.95
CA THR A 125 -4.20 18.32 -2.97
C THR A 125 -4.88 17.49 -4.06
N GLY A 126 -4.67 16.17 -4.04
CA GLY A 126 -5.27 15.23 -4.95
C GLY A 126 -6.78 15.07 -4.74
N GLN A 127 -7.50 14.79 -5.82
CA GLN A 127 -8.91 14.36 -5.77
C GLN A 127 -9.05 12.98 -5.13
N ILE A 128 -8.04 12.13 -5.28
CA ILE A 128 -7.96 10.81 -4.68
C ILE A 128 -6.81 10.78 -3.68
N LEU A 129 -7.07 10.23 -2.50
CA LEU A 129 -6.06 9.95 -1.49
C LEU A 129 -5.76 8.46 -1.49
N VAL A 130 -4.48 8.11 -1.60
CA VAL A 130 -4.01 6.72 -1.51
C VAL A 130 -3.08 6.62 -0.32
N PHE A 131 -3.35 5.68 0.57
CA PHE A 131 -2.49 5.42 1.72
C PHE A 131 -1.60 4.22 1.41
N SER A 132 -0.33 4.34 1.73
CA SER A 132 0.64 3.26 1.55
C SER A 132 1.63 3.26 2.71
N ASP A 133 2.12 2.07 3.04
CA ASP A 133 3.17 1.85 4.02
C ASP A 133 4.48 1.56 3.29
#